data_AF-K0S7X1-F1
#
_entry.id   AF-K0S7X1-F1
#
_cell.length_a   1.000
_cell.length_b   1.000
_cell.length_c   1.000
_cell.angle_alpha   90.00
_cell.angle_beta   90.00
_cell.angle_gamma   90.00
#
_symmetry.space_group_name_H-M   'P 1'
#
loop_
_entity.id
_entity.type
_entity.pdbx_description
1 polymer ?
#
loop_
_entity_poly.entity_id
_entity_poly.type
_entity_poly.pdbx_seq_one_letter_code
_entity_poly.pdbx_strand_id
1 'polypeptide(L)'
;MVEFGRTLNLMVQHEWKPHAVAYNSLKRALVVVEDSPGDGDSVHTNRTYHITEEQIATYFRIYEDSVDRLSAFYGERSRWAEETGTSLEKQVTQ
;
A
#
# COMPACT_ATOMS: atom_id res chain seq x y z
N MET A 1 -11.96 -4.77 14.59
CA MET A 1 -10.83 -4.11 13.92
C MET A 1 -10.66 -4.80 12.57
N VAL A 2 -10.67 -4.07 11.45
CA VAL A 2 -10.61 -4.66 10.11
C VAL A 2 -9.19 -5.20 9.85
N GLU A 3 -9.01 -6.51 9.66
CA GLU A 3 -7.70 -7.15 9.40
C GLU A 3 -7.25 -7.03 7.93
N PHE A 4 -7.61 -5.95 7.22
CA PHE A 4 -7.34 -5.83 5.79
C PHE A 4 -5.85 -5.95 5.44
N GLY A 5 -4.96 -5.39 6.26
CA GLY A 5 -3.51 -5.51 6.04
C GLY A 5 -2.99 -6.95 6.15
N ARG A 6 -3.63 -7.79 6.97
CA ARG A 6 -3.32 -9.22 7.06
C ARG A 6 -3.86 -9.95 5.84
N THR A 7 -5.11 -9.67 5.47
CA THR A 7 -5.74 -10.25 4.27
C THR A 7 -4.95 -9.94 3.02
N LEU A 8 -4.52 -8.69 2.82
CA LEU A 8 -3.70 -8.27 1.69
C LEU A 8 -2.38 -9.06 1.62
N ASN A 9 -1.71 -9.23 2.77
CA ASN A 9 -0.46 -9.99 2.85
C ASN A 9 -0.63 -11.49 2.58
N LEU A 10 -1.82 -12.05 2.81
CA LEU A 10 -2.12 -13.47 2.57
C LEU A 10 -2.58 -13.73 1.14
N MET A 11 -3.37 -12.82 0.56
CA MET A 11 -4.00 -13.00 -0.76
C MET A 11 -3.07 -12.63 -1.91
N VAL A 12 -2.17 -11.66 -1.72
CA VAL A 12 -1.23 -11.25 -2.78
C VAL A 12 -0.14 -12.30 -2.91
N GLN A 13 0.03 -12.81 -4.14
CA GLN A 13 1.13 -13.72 -4.49
C GLN A 13 2.46 -13.13 -4.05
N HIS A 14 3.37 -13.96 -3.53
CA HIS A 14 4.63 -13.50 -2.94
C HIS A 14 5.40 -12.55 -3.87
N GLU A 15 5.50 -12.90 -5.14
CA GLU A 15 6.19 -12.15 -6.19
C GLU A 15 5.53 -10.79 -6.49
N TRP A 16 4.24 -10.64 -6.19
CA TRP A 16 3.47 -9.44 -6.52
C TRP A 16 3.37 -8.47 -5.33
N LYS A 17 3.78 -8.91 -4.13
CA LYS A 17 3.78 -8.07 -2.92
C LYS A 17 4.54 -6.75 -3.07
N PRO A 18 5.69 -6.68 -3.77
CA PRO A 18 6.38 -5.41 -4.01
C PRO A 18 5.58 -4.43 -4.88
N HIS A 19 4.55 -4.88 -5.59
CA HIS A 19 3.71 -4.02 -6.43
C HIS A 19 2.37 -3.68 -5.76
N ALA A 20 2.01 -4.37 -4.68
CA ALA A 20 0.78 -4.10 -3.95
C ALA A 20 0.82 -2.77 -3.20
N VAL A 21 -0.38 -2.24 -2.92
CA VAL A 21 -0.52 -1.02 -2.11
C VAL A 21 0.14 -1.20 -0.75
N ALA A 22 0.95 -0.22 -0.34
CA ALA A 22 1.68 -0.23 0.93
C ALA A 22 0.75 0.06 2.14
N TYR A 23 -0.33 -0.69 2.30
CA TYR A 23 -1.41 -0.45 3.26
C TYR A 23 -0.93 -0.25 4.71
N ASN A 24 -0.02 -1.10 5.18
CA ASN A 24 0.51 -0.97 6.55
C ASN A 24 1.35 0.28 6.73
N SER A 25 2.06 0.73 5.70
CA SER A 25 2.83 1.97 5.72
C SER A 25 1.91 3.19 5.68
N LEU A 26 0.85 3.15 4.87
CA LEU A 26 -0.22 4.16 4.87
C LEU A 26 -0.88 4.28 6.24
N LYS A 27 -1.22 3.15 6.87
CA LYS A 27 -1.77 3.16 8.23
C LYS A 27 -0.81 3.78 9.23
N ARG A 28 0.48 3.42 9.19
CA ARG A 28 1.50 3.96 10.08
C ARG A 28 1.75 5.46 9.88
N ALA A 29 1.63 5.97 8.66
CA ALA A 29 1.78 7.41 8.38
C ALA A 29 0.74 8.27 9.12
N LEU A 30 -0.39 7.67 9.52
CA LEU A 30 -1.46 8.36 10.26
C LEU A 30 -1.41 8.13 11.77
N VAL A 31 -0.48 7.31 12.27
CA VAL A 31 -0.31 7.06 13.71
C VAL A 31 0.60 8.13 14.31
N VAL A 32 0.17 8.76 15.40
CA VAL A 32 1.02 9.66 16.19
C VAL A 32 2.10 8.82 16.87
N VAL A 33 3.38 9.11 16.61
CA VAL A 33 4.49 8.51 17.35
C VAL A 33 4.54 9.20 18.71
N GLU A 34 3.91 8.60 19.73
CA GLU A 34 4.15 8.98 21.12
C GLU A 34 5.52 8.45 21.57
N ASP A 35 6.61 9.00 21.04
CA ASP A 35 7.94 8.83 21.62
C ASP A 35 8.43 10.17 22.16
N SER A 36 8.14 10.40 23.43
CA SER A 36 9.00 11.22 24.29
C SER A 36 9.07 10.52 25.64
N PRO A 37 10.23 9.99 26.05
CA PRO A 37 10.43 9.54 27.42
C PRO A 37 10.61 10.80 28.27
N GLY A 38 9.49 11.41 28.65
CA GLY A 38 9.44 12.64 29.43
C GLY A 38 8.43 12.47 30.55
N ASP A 39 8.94 11.95 31.66
CA ASP A 39 8.59 12.21 33.05
C ASP A 39 7.12 12.52 33.42
N GLY A 40 6.63 11.76 34.40
CA GLY A 40 5.72 12.22 35.45
C GLY A 40 4.46 12.99 35.05
N ASP A 41 3.33 12.32 35.19
CA ASP A 41 2.07 12.96 35.58
C ASP A 41 1.46 13.93 34.55
N SER A 42 0.84 13.37 33.50
CA SER A 42 -0.06 14.16 32.65
C SER A 42 -1.40 13.44 32.50
N VAL A 43 -2.28 13.81 33.44
CA VAL A 43 -3.74 13.84 33.36
C VAL A 43 -4.26 13.57 31.95
N HIS A 44 -5.09 12.53 31.83
CA HIS A 44 -5.93 12.19 30.68
C HIS A 44 -6.72 13.41 30.19
N THR A 45 -6.08 14.26 29.41
CA THR A 45 -6.73 15.30 28.64
C THR A 45 -7.03 14.71 27.28
N ASN A 46 -8.31 14.80 26.93
CA ASN A 46 -8.94 14.45 25.68
C ASN A 46 -8.11 14.98 24.49
N ARG A 47 -7.07 14.24 24.07
CA ARG A 47 -6.22 14.60 22.93
C ARG A 47 -7.06 14.37 21.68
N THR A 48 -7.63 15.44 21.16
CA THR A 48 -8.12 15.48 19.79
C THR A 48 -6.95 15.07 18.90
N TYR A 49 -7.01 13.86 18.33
CA TYR A 49 -6.00 13.33 17.41
C TYR A 49 -5.97 14.20 16.15
N HIS A 50 -5.23 15.29 16.19
CA HIS A 50 -5.03 16.14 15.02
C HIS A 50 -3.98 15.48 14.13
N ILE A 51 -4.42 14.99 12.97
CA ILE A 51 -3.52 14.57 11.89
C ILE A 51 -2.78 15.83 11.42
N THR A 52 -1.45 15.77 11.45
CA THR A 52 -0.58 16.88 11.02
C THR A 52 -0.47 16.96 9.51
N GLU A 53 -0.14 18.14 8.97
CA GLU A 53 0.13 18.30 7.53
C GLU A 53 1.28 17.41 7.04
N GLU A 54 2.28 17.17 7.89
CA GLU A 54 3.40 16.27 7.60
C GLU A 54 2.94 14.81 7.45
N GLN A 55 2.05 14.34 8.33
CA GLN A 55 1.44 13.01 8.22
C GLN A 55 0.61 12.88 6.94
N ILE A 56 -0.15 13.92 6.58
CA ILE A 56 -0.93 13.97 5.33
C ILE A 56 0.00 13.90 4.11
N ALA A 57 1.03 14.75 4.07
CA ALA A 57 2.00 14.76 2.98
C ALA A 57 2.73 13.41 2.85
N THR A 58 3.14 12.81 3.97
CA THR A 58 3.78 11.49 3.99
C THR A 58 2.82 10.40 3.49
N TYR A 59 1.57 10.44 3.93
CA TYR A 59 0.54 9.51 3.49
C TYR A 59 0.33 9.56 1.97
N PHE A 60 0.12 10.76 1.41
CA PHE A 60 -0.12 10.92 -0.02
C PHE A 60 1.09 10.53 -0.86
N ARG A 61 2.31 10.84 -0.42
CA ARG A 61 3.52 10.38 -1.10
C ARG A 61 3.61 8.86 -1.18
N ILE A 62 3.29 8.15 -0.08
CA ILE A 62 3.28 6.67 -0.07
C ILE A 62 2.15 6.12 -0.96
N TYR A 63 1.01 6.82 -0.98
CA TYR A 63 -0.15 6.43 -1.78
C TYR A 63 0.15 6.55 -3.27
N GLU A 64 0.67 7.68 -3.73
CA GLU A 64 1.03 7.92 -5.14
C GLU A 64 2.05 6.89 -5.63
N ASP A 65 3.15 6.69 -4.89
CA ASP A 65 4.15 5.67 -5.22
C ASP A 65 3.54 4.25 -5.29
N SER A 66 2.63 3.93 -4.37
CA SER A 66 1.94 2.64 -4.38
C SER A 66 1.06 2.47 -5.63
N VAL A 67 0.35 3.53 -6.05
CA VAL A 67 -0.51 3.51 -7.23
C VAL A 67 0.31 3.41 -8.51
N ASP A 68 1.42 4.13 -8.60
CA ASP A 68 2.30 4.09 -9.78
C ASP A 68 2.91 2.70 -9.97
N ARG A 69 3.45 2.11 -8.90
CA ARG A 69 3.99 0.73 -8.94
C ARG A 69 2.93 -0.30 -9.34
N LEU A 70 1.73 -0.19 -8.78
CA LEU A 70 0.62 -1.11 -9.07
C LEU A 70 0.15 -0.95 -10.52
N SER A 71 0.03 0.28 -11.00
CA SER A 71 -0.41 0.60 -12.37
C SER A 71 0.59 0.12 -13.40
N ALA A 72 1.89 0.34 -13.17
CA ALA A 72 2.95 -0.15 -14.04
C ALA A 72 2.95 -1.69 -14.11
N PHE A 73 2.82 -2.37 -12.97
CA PHE A 73 2.76 -3.82 -12.89
C PHE A 73 1.59 -4.40 -13.69
N TYR A 74 0.37 -3.90 -13.50
CA TYR A 74 -0.79 -4.37 -14.25
C TYR A 74 -0.74 -3.98 -15.74
N GLY A 75 -0.13 -2.85 -16.08
CA GLY A 75 0.11 -2.45 -17.46
C GLY A 75 1.04 -3.41 -18.20
N GLU A 76 2.14 -3.84 -17.56
CA GLU A 76 3.05 -4.84 -18.13
C GLU A 76 2.39 -6.21 -18.24
N ARG A 77 1.68 -6.66 -17.19
CA ARG A 77 1.00 -7.97 -17.19
C ARG A 77 -0.09 -8.07 -18.24
N SER A 78 -0.89 -7.02 -18.41
CA SER A 78 -1.93 -6.98 -19.44
C SER A 78 -1.33 -7.11 -20.84
N ARG A 79 -0.25 -6.38 -21.12
CA ARG A 79 0.48 -6.46 -22.39
C ARG A 79 1.05 -7.86 -22.64
N TRP A 80 1.71 -8.43 -21.63
CA TRP A 80 2.25 -9.79 -21.71
C TRP A 80 1.15 -10.83 -22.00
N ALA A 81 -0.02 -10.69 -21.37
CA ALA A 81 -1.14 -11.59 -21.59
C ALA A 81 -1.69 -11.49 -23.02
N GLU A 82 -1.79 -10.27 -23.57
CA GLU A 82 -2.23 -10.02 -24.94
C GLU A 82 -1.25 -10.59 -25.98
N GLU A 83 0.05 -10.34 -25.80
CA GLU A 83 1.11 -10.86 -26.68
C GLU A 83 1.14 -12.39 -26.65
N THR A 84 1.04 -12.98 -25.46
CA THR A 84 1.03 -14.43 -25.27
C THR A 84 -0.23 -15.04 -25.89
N GLY A 85 -1.40 -14.46 -25.66
CA GLY A 85 -2.67 -14.89 -26.26
C GLY A 85 -2.59 -14.90 -27.79
N THR A 86 -2.14 -13.80 -28.38
CA THR A 86 -1.96 -13.67 -29.83
C THR A 86 -0.97 -14.71 -30.38
N SER A 87 0.12 -14.97 -29.66
CA SER A 87 1.10 -16.00 -30.06
C SER A 87 0.50 -17.40 -30.02
N LEU A 88 -0.27 -17.73 -28.98
CA LEU A 88 -0.90 -19.04 -28.83
C LEU A 88 -1.98 -19.26 -29.90
N GLU A 89 -2.81 -18.25 -30.19
CA GLU A 89 -3.81 -18.32 -31.26
C GLU A 89 -3.18 -18.64 -32.62
N LYS A 90 -2.06 -17.98 -32.95
CA LYS A 90 -1.31 -18.26 -34.19
C LYS A 90 -0.79 -19.69 -34.26
N GLN A 91 -0.34 -20.27 -33.14
CA GLN A 91 0.19 -21.65 -33.12
C GLN A 91 -0.90 -22.71 -33.28
N VAL A 92 -2.13 -22.42 -32.86
CA VAL A 92 -3.25 -23.37 -32.95
C VAL A 92 -3.96 -23.32 -34.31
N THR A 93 -3.90 -22.18 -34.99
CA THR A 93 -4.60 -21.97 -36.28
C THR A 93 -3.73 -22.16 -37.53
N GLN A 94 -2.44 -22.44 -37.35
CA GLN A 94 -1.50 -22.84 -38.41
C GLN A 94 -1.33 -24.35 -38.46
#